data_AF-A0AAD8HIM2-F1
#
_entry.id   AF-A0AAD8HIM2-F1
#
_cell.length_a   1.000
_cell.length_b   1.000
_cell.length_c   1.000
_cell.angle_alpha   90.00
_cell.angle_beta   90.00
_cell.angle_gamma   90.00
#
_symmetry.space_group_name_H-M   'P 1'
#
loop_
_entity.id
_entity.type
_entity.pdbx_description
1 polymer ?
#
loop_
_entity_poly.entity_id
_entity_poly.type
_entity_poly.pdbx_seq_one_letter_code
_entity_poly.pdbx_strand_id
1 'polypeptide(L)'
;MNTFSSRSSRVVIREVWAHNLDSEFSILHNTLKNYSYVSVDTEYPGVIYHPIISNNDHAAHLSPSQSYSLMKTNVDATKIIQLGITLSDVNGNLPHLGTNSSYVWQFNFKDFDVDKDLSNPTSIELLKQQGINFLKNKQQGISAARFSRLFFLCFGPGRKFCNPTENLKITWVTFHGTYDIAYLLALIMQAKLPYDLDTFTRLLHYYFGISVYDLKVILKFQGLHGGLERMAEILEVERHAGKQYHQAGSNSLLTMRMFMKTKERYFSGNNFHKLNHFTYMSSDLNLNIKSKIVHPYMLMPAINTNQYYQFY
;
A
#
# COMPACT_ATOMS: atom_id res chain seq x y z
N MET A 1 30.51 -4.64 -28.24
CA MET A 1 29.43 -5.50 -27.71
C MET A 1 29.80 -5.89 -26.29
N ASN A 2 29.30 -5.17 -25.28
CA ASN A 2 29.50 -5.53 -23.88
C ASN A 2 28.32 -6.37 -23.43
N THR A 3 28.56 -7.67 -23.27
CA THR A 3 27.66 -8.61 -22.63
C THR A 3 27.62 -8.31 -21.13
N PHE A 4 26.63 -7.53 -20.69
CA PHE A 4 26.27 -7.48 -19.27
C PHE A 4 25.72 -8.85 -18.88
N SER A 5 26.60 -9.70 -18.34
CA SER A 5 26.23 -10.89 -17.58
C SER A 5 25.22 -10.47 -16.50
N SER A 6 24.01 -11.03 -16.56
CA SER A 6 22.95 -10.83 -15.57
C SER A 6 23.32 -11.51 -14.25
N ARG A 7 24.28 -10.93 -13.51
CA ARG A 7 24.41 -11.21 -12.08
C ARG A 7 23.10 -10.79 -11.44
N SER A 8 22.33 -11.76 -10.94
CA SER A 8 21.13 -11.54 -10.15
C SER A 8 21.46 -10.51 -9.05
N SER A 9 20.97 -9.27 -9.23
CA SER A 9 21.26 -8.19 -8.30
C SER A 9 20.58 -8.50 -6.98
N ARG A 10 21.34 -8.52 -5.88
CA ARG A 10 20.81 -8.73 -4.53
C ARG A 10 19.71 -7.71 -4.26
N VAL A 11 18.55 -8.15 -3.77
CA VAL A 11 17.50 -7.25 -3.28
C VAL A 11 17.72 -6.96 -1.80
N VAL A 12 17.72 -5.69 -1.43
CA VAL A 12 17.93 -5.19 -0.07
C VAL A 12 16.66 -4.48 0.40
N ILE A 13 16.10 -4.97 1.50
CA ILE A 13 15.02 -4.28 2.23
C ILE A 13 15.68 -3.19 3.09
N ARG A 14 15.33 -1.93 2.81
CA ARG A 14 15.78 -0.76 3.57
C ARG A 14 14.84 -0.57 4.76
N GLU A 15 15.32 -0.93 5.94
CA GLU A 15 14.61 -0.71 7.19
C GLU A 15 14.55 0.79 7.51
N VAL A 16 13.36 1.35 7.52
CA VAL A 16 13.11 2.76 7.84
C VAL A 16 12.56 2.87 9.26
N TRP A 17 13.25 3.68 10.05
CA TRP A 17 12.99 3.99 11.44
C TRP A 17 13.00 5.52 11.60
N ALA A 18 12.76 6.03 12.81
CA ALA A 18 12.70 7.48 13.04
C ALA A 18 13.99 8.21 12.62
N HIS A 19 15.17 7.62 12.86
CA HIS A 19 16.46 8.28 12.64
C HIS A 19 16.85 8.45 11.16
N ASN A 20 16.33 7.62 10.25
CA ASN A 20 16.67 7.67 8.82
C ASN A 20 15.48 8.06 7.93
N LEU A 21 14.29 8.27 8.49
CA LEU A 21 13.06 8.56 7.76
C LEU A 21 13.21 9.64 6.69
N ASP A 22 13.75 10.81 7.06
CA ASP A 22 13.94 11.94 6.17
C ASP A 22 14.89 11.62 5.00
N SER A 23 16.00 10.94 5.29
CA SER A 23 16.95 10.53 4.26
C SER A 23 16.35 9.53 3.26
N GLU A 24 15.54 8.59 3.75
CA GLU A 24 14.88 7.60 2.90
C GLU A 24 13.78 8.24 2.04
N PHE A 25 13.03 9.20 2.57
CA PHE A 25 12.07 9.97 1.77
C PHE A 25 12.75 10.85 0.71
N SER A 26 13.92 11.41 0.98
CA SER A 26 14.71 12.13 -0.02
C SER A 26 15.13 11.21 -1.18
N ILE A 27 15.54 9.97 -0.86
CA ILE A 27 15.84 8.95 -1.87
C ILE A 27 14.60 8.57 -2.67
N LEU A 28 13.47 8.29 -2.00
CA LEU A 28 12.20 7.94 -2.64
C LEU A 28 11.71 9.03 -3.59
N HIS A 29 11.76 10.29 -3.17
CA HIS A 29 11.35 11.43 -3.97
C HIS A 29 12.11 11.50 -5.31
N ASN A 30 13.43 11.28 -5.27
CA ASN A 30 14.26 11.25 -6.48
C ASN A 30 14.02 9.99 -7.33
N THR A 31 13.78 8.85 -6.67
CA THR A 31 13.58 7.56 -7.33
C THR A 31 12.26 7.52 -8.11
N LEU A 32 11.19 8.11 -7.57
CA LEU A 32 9.86 8.13 -8.19
C LEU A 32 9.83 8.71 -9.61
N LYS A 33 10.80 9.54 -9.99
CA LYS A 33 10.94 10.08 -11.35
C LYS A 33 11.06 8.99 -12.42
N ASN A 34 11.72 7.89 -12.08
CA ASN A 34 12.01 6.79 -13.00
C ASN A 34 11.25 5.50 -12.66
N TYR A 35 10.72 5.39 -11.45
CA TYR A 35 10.07 4.19 -10.93
C TYR A 35 8.66 4.54 -10.42
N SER A 36 7.71 4.64 -11.34
CA SER A 36 6.35 5.14 -11.07
C SER A 36 5.32 4.08 -10.69
N TYR A 37 5.68 2.79 -10.73
CA TYR A 37 4.85 1.73 -10.16
C TYR A 37 5.21 1.56 -8.68
N VAL A 38 4.21 1.62 -7.82
CA VAL A 38 4.36 1.54 -6.37
C VAL A 38 3.45 0.44 -5.86
N SER A 39 4.00 -0.62 -5.29
CA SER A 39 3.21 -1.60 -4.56
C SER A 39 3.30 -1.34 -3.06
N VAL A 40 2.18 -1.59 -2.38
CA VAL A 40 2.07 -1.46 -0.93
C VAL A 40 1.54 -2.73 -0.30
N ASP A 41 1.97 -2.97 0.93
CA ASP A 41 1.50 -4.03 1.82
C ASP A 41 1.66 -3.50 3.25
N THR A 42 0.78 -3.89 4.18
CA THR A 42 0.81 -3.40 5.56
C THR A 42 0.74 -4.53 6.57
N GLU A 43 1.43 -4.35 7.70
CA GLU A 43 1.20 -5.16 8.90
C GLU A 43 0.44 -4.33 9.94
N TYR A 44 -0.60 -4.94 10.50
CA TYR A 44 -1.49 -4.34 11.50
C TYR A 44 -1.98 -5.44 12.46
N PRO A 45 -2.52 -5.10 13.65
CA PRO A 45 -2.76 -6.07 14.72
C PRO A 45 -4.02 -6.94 14.50
N GLY A 46 -4.36 -7.24 13.24
CA GLY A 46 -5.49 -8.06 12.86
C GLY A 46 -6.85 -7.35 12.89
N VAL A 47 -7.90 -8.17 12.76
CA VAL A 47 -9.30 -7.76 12.82
C VAL A 47 -9.84 -8.06 14.22
N ILE A 48 -10.50 -7.07 14.82
CA ILE A 48 -11.09 -7.11 16.16
C ILE A 48 -12.60 -7.32 16.08
N TYR A 49 -13.25 -6.59 15.17
CA TYR A 49 -14.68 -6.63 14.98
C TYR A 49 -15.02 -7.45 13.74
N HIS A 50 -15.95 -8.38 13.91
CA HIS A 50 -16.46 -9.25 12.86
C HIS A 50 -17.91 -8.91 12.52
N PRO A 51 -18.42 -9.30 11.35
CA PRO A 51 -19.82 -9.10 11.01
C PRO A 51 -20.71 -9.79 12.04
N ILE A 52 -21.78 -9.11 12.47
CA ILE A 52 -22.82 -9.76 13.27
C ILE A 52 -23.67 -10.59 12.30
N ILE A 53 -23.43 -11.89 12.24
CA ILE A 53 -24.21 -12.82 11.43
C ILE A 53 -25.41 -13.25 12.28
N SER A 54 -26.64 -12.92 11.85
CA SER A 54 -27.84 -13.50 12.45
C SER A 54 -27.96 -14.96 12.00
N ASN A 55 -28.40 -15.85 12.90
CA ASN A 55 -28.40 -17.31 12.73
C ASN A 55 -29.16 -17.87 11.50
N ASN A 56 -29.80 -17.02 10.68
CA ASN A 56 -30.59 -17.42 9.52
C ASN A 56 -29.93 -17.11 8.16
N ASP A 57 -28.82 -16.37 8.11
CA ASP A 57 -28.15 -16.07 6.85
C ASP A 57 -26.85 -16.88 6.70
N HIS A 58 -26.96 -18.01 6.00
CA HIS A 58 -25.80 -18.70 5.46
C HIS A 58 -25.01 -17.74 4.55
N ALA A 59 -23.86 -17.26 5.04
CA ALA A 59 -22.93 -16.38 4.35
C ALA A 59 -23.57 -15.10 3.79
N ALA A 60 -24.05 -14.20 4.66
CA ALA A 60 -24.47 -12.87 4.25
C ALA A 60 -23.32 -12.13 3.52
N HIS A 61 -23.40 -12.04 2.20
CA HIS A 61 -22.55 -11.15 1.41
C HIS A 61 -22.84 -9.72 1.85
N LEU A 62 -21.92 -9.12 2.60
CA LEU A 62 -22.03 -7.71 3.00
C LEU A 62 -22.14 -6.84 1.75
N SER A 63 -23.07 -5.89 1.76
CA SER A 63 -23.08 -4.82 0.76
C SER A 63 -21.79 -4.00 0.85
N PRO A 64 -21.35 -3.33 -0.24
CA PRO A 64 -20.16 -2.48 -0.21
C PRO A 64 -20.09 -1.51 0.97
N SER A 65 -21.20 -0.86 1.32
CA SER A 65 -21.28 0.07 2.44
C SER A 65 -21.12 -0.63 3.80
N GLN A 66 -21.64 -1.85 3.95
CA GLN A 66 -21.45 -2.65 5.16
C GLN A 66 -20.01 -3.15 5.29
N SER A 67 -19.42 -3.65 4.18
CA SER A 67 -18.00 -4.03 4.13
C SER A 67 -17.10 -2.86 4.50
N TYR A 68 -17.39 -1.67 3.95
CA TYR A 68 -16.69 -0.44 4.30
C TYR A 68 -16.82 -0.10 5.78
N SER A 69 -18.04 -0.16 6.32
CA SER A 69 -18.30 0.20 7.72
C SER A 69 -17.56 -0.74 8.68
N LEU A 70 -17.49 -2.03 8.36
CA LEU A 70 -16.74 -3.03 9.13
C LEU A 70 -15.23 -2.77 9.06
N MET A 71 -14.69 -2.54 7.86
CA MET A 71 -13.28 -2.20 7.67
C MET A 71 -12.92 -0.92 8.42
N LYS A 72 -13.73 0.13 8.24
CA LYS A 72 -13.59 1.41 8.95
C LYS A 72 -13.50 1.22 10.45
N THR A 73 -14.42 0.43 11.02
CA THR A 73 -14.47 0.19 12.47
C THR A 73 -13.19 -0.47 12.97
N ASN A 74 -12.63 -1.42 12.21
CA ASN A 74 -11.37 -2.07 12.56
C ASN A 74 -10.15 -1.14 12.40
N VAL A 75 -10.06 -0.41 11.28
CA VAL A 75 -8.95 0.51 11.01
C VAL A 75 -8.93 1.65 12.03
N ASP A 76 -10.09 2.22 12.39
CA ASP A 76 -10.17 3.32 13.36
C ASP A 76 -9.90 2.87 14.81
N ALA A 77 -10.05 1.58 15.11
CA ALA A 77 -9.85 1.02 16.45
C ALA A 77 -8.42 0.52 16.70
N THR A 78 -7.61 0.41 15.64
CA THR A 78 -6.26 -0.16 15.70
C THR A 78 -5.25 0.78 15.03
N LYS A 79 -3.98 0.40 15.05
CA LYS A 79 -2.89 1.21 14.49
C LYS A 79 -1.99 0.36 13.63
N ILE A 80 -1.55 0.92 12.50
CA ILE A 80 -0.58 0.29 11.61
C ILE A 80 0.75 0.07 12.34
N ILE A 81 1.40 -1.07 12.06
CA ILE A 81 2.68 -1.47 12.67
C ILE A 81 3.82 -1.32 11.66
N GLN A 82 3.58 -1.74 10.42
CA GLN A 82 4.57 -1.72 9.35
C GLN A 82 3.93 -1.41 8.00
N LEU A 83 4.70 -0.75 7.12
CA LEU A 83 4.33 -0.49 5.74
C LEU A 83 5.48 -0.88 4.81
N GLY A 84 5.19 -1.69 3.81
CA GLY A 84 6.10 -2.02 2.73
C GLY A 84 5.82 -1.15 1.51
N ILE A 85 6.86 -0.60 0.91
CA ILE A 85 6.77 0.13 -0.35
C ILE A 85 7.83 -0.44 -1.31
N THR A 86 7.39 -0.94 -2.45
CA THR A 86 8.28 -1.33 -3.55
C THR A 86 8.03 -0.45 -4.77
N LEU A 87 9.10 0.17 -5.28
CA LEU A 87 9.08 0.97 -6.49
C LEU A 87 9.54 0.12 -7.67
N SER A 88 8.94 0.32 -8.84
CA SER A 88 9.36 -0.32 -10.07
C SER A 88 9.15 0.59 -11.28
N ASP A 89 9.98 0.41 -12.31
CA ASP A 89 9.76 1.03 -13.61
C ASP A 89 8.68 0.27 -14.40
N VAL A 90 8.38 0.73 -15.61
CA VAL A 90 7.36 0.09 -16.46
C VAL A 90 7.69 -1.35 -16.88
N ASN A 91 8.96 -1.75 -16.78
CA ASN A 91 9.47 -3.06 -17.19
C ASN A 91 9.63 -4.01 -16.01
N GLY A 92 9.34 -3.59 -14.78
CA GLY A 92 9.49 -4.41 -13.58
C GLY A 92 10.87 -4.34 -12.94
N ASN A 93 11.75 -3.43 -13.38
CA ASN A 93 13.05 -3.25 -12.74
C ASN A 93 12.89 -2.48 -11.42
N LEU A 94 13.70 -2.85 -10.43
CA LEU A 94 13.76 -2.20 -9.12
C LEU A 94 14.80 -1.07 -9.11
N PRO A 95 14.68 -0.09 -8.21
CA PRO A 95 15.69 0.96 -8.09
C PRO A 95 17.01 0.41 -7.57
N HIS A 96 18.10 0.72 -8.28
CA HIS A 96 19.44 0.26 -7.94
C HIS A 96 20.29 1.31 -7.19
N LEU A 97 19.82 2.57 -7.14
CA LEU A 97 20.44 3.69 -6.42
C LEU A 97 21.94 3.89 -6.72
N GLY A 98 22.36 3.59 -7.95
CA GLY A 98 23.78 3.65 -8.36
C GLY A 98 24.67 2.52 -7.83
N THR A 99 24.09 1.46 -7.28
CA THR A 99 24.80 0.30 -6.71
C THR A 99 24.53 -0.99 -7.50
N ASN A 100 25.17 -2.09 -7.10
CA ASN A 100 24.93 -3.44 -7.64
C ASN A 100 23.73 -4.16 -6.97
N SER A 101 22.98 -3.48 -6.11
CA SER A 101 21.81 -4.02 -5.40
C SER A 101 20.54 -3.32 -5.84
N SER A 102 19.41 -4.01 -5.73
CA SER A 102 18.07 -3.44 -5.88
C SER A 102 17.47 -3.15 -4.50
N TYR A 103 16.64 -2.12 -4.39
CA TYR A 103 16.12 -1.67 -3.08
C TYR A 103 14.60 -1.65 -3.00
N VAL A 104 14.10 -1.99 -1.82
CA VAL A 104 12.70 -1.84 -1.40
C VAL A 104 12.66 -1.23 0.00
N TRP A 105 11.54 -0.61 0.40
CA TRP A 105 11.44 0.09 1.68
C TRP A 105 10.47 -0.60 2.63
N GLN A 106 10.85 -0.62 3.91
CA GLN A 106 10.02 -1.14 4.99
C GLN A 106 10.00 -0.13 6.14
N PHE A 107 8.85 0.50 6.36
CA PHE A 107 8.65 1.52 7.38
C PHE A 107 8.09 0.88 8.64
N ASN A 108 8.74 1.14 9.78
CA ASN A 108 8.38 0.58 11.07
C ASN A 108 7.83 1.68 11.99
N PHE A 109 6.57 1.59 12.41
CA PHE A 109 5.88 2.64 13.19
C PHE A 109 5.99 2.41 14.70
N LYS A 110 5.92 3.50 15.47
CA LYS A 110 5.97 3.46 16.95
C LYS A 110 4.63 3.58 17.64
N ASP A 111 3.59 4.00 16.90
CA ASP A 111 2.33 4.45 17.48
C ASP A 111 1.49 3.31 18.08
N PHE A 112 1.71 2.07 17.63
CA PHE A 112 1.12 0.85 18.20
C PHE A 112 1.89 0.38 19.44
N ASP A 113 1.18 0.25 20.56
CA ASP A 113 1.67 -0.27 21.84
C ASP A 113 0.96 -1.60 22.14
N VAL A 114 1.69 -2.72 21.98
CA VAL A 114 1.15 -4.07 22.14
C VAL A 114 0.54 -4.35 23.52
N ASP A 115 0.96 -3.60 24.55
CA ASP A 115 0.48 -3.77 25.93
C ASP A 115 -0.79 -2.95 26.22
N LYS A 116 -1.16 -2.00 25.35
CA LYS A 116 -2.23 -1.03 25.62
C LYS A 116 -3.30 -0.96 24.54
N ASP A 117 -2.90 -1.10 23.28
CA ASP A 117 -3.79 -0.94 22.14
C ASP A 117 -4.57 -2.23 21.86
N LEU A 118 -5.78 -2.05 21.30
CA LEU A 118 -6.60 -3.17 20.86
C LEU A 118 -5.87 -3.96 19.77
N SER A 119 -5.86 -5.28 19.94
CA SER A 119 -5.18 -6.19 19.02
C SER A 119 -5.81 -7.57 19.05
N ASN A 120 -5.69 -8.29 17.93
CA ASN A 120 -6.02 -9.70 17.84
C ASN A 120 -4.80 -10.51 18.33
N PRO A 121 -4.91 -11.27 19.44
CA PRO A 121 -3.76 -11.97 20.01
C PRO A 121 -3.08 -12.95 19.04
N THR A 122 -3.87 -13.64 18.20
CA THR A 122 -3.34 -14.56 17.18
C THR A 122 -2.53 -13.81 16.12
N SER A 123 -3.00 -12.64 15.69
CA SER A 123 -2.25 -11.78 14.77
C SER A 123 -0.96 -11.26 15.40
N ILE A 124 -0.98 -10.87 16.68
CA ILE A 124 0.23 -10.44 17.40
C ILE A 124 1.26 -11.57 17.49
N GLU A 125 0.84 -12.79 17.79
CA GLU A 125 1.75 -13.94 17.85
C GLU A 125 2.36 -14.23 16.47
N LEU A 126 1.54 -14.22 15.42
CA LEU A 126 2.03 -14.39 14.04
C LEU A 126 3.05 -13.32 13.67
N LEU A 127 2.79 -12.05 13.97
CA LEU A 127 3.72 -10.95 13.69
C LEU A 127 5.05 -11.11 14.44
N LYS A 128 5.03 -11.60 15.69
CA LYS A 128 6.27 -11.93 16.43
C LYS A 128 7.04 -13.05 15.74
N GLN A 129 6.36 -14.11 15.31
CA GLN A 129 6.99 -15.22 14.57
C GLN A 129 7.57 -14.76 13.23
N GLN A 130 6.93 -13.78 12.59
CA GLN A 130 7.41 -13.11 11.39
C GLN A 130 8.49 -12.06 11.66
N GLY A 131 8.99 -11.92 12.89
CA GLY A 131 10.15 -11.10 13.22
C GLY A 131 9.86 -9.64 13.58
N ILE A 132 8.59 -9.27 13.82
CA ILE A 132 8.26 -7.95 14.35
C ILE A 132 8.72 -7.82 15.80
N ASN A 133 9.54 -6.80 16.07
CA ASN A 133 10.00 -6.48 17.41
C ASN A 133 9.25 -5.25 17.95
N PHE A 134 8.12 -5.50 18.62
CA PHE A 134 7.27 -4.45 19.19
C PHE A 134 7.98 -3.49 20.14
N LEU A 135 8.96 -3.97 20.91
CA LEU A 135 9.76 -3.11 21.78
C LEU A 135 10.60 -2.13 20.97
N LYS A 136 11.25 -2.62 19.90
CA LYS A 136 12.01 -1.78 18.97
C LYS A 136 11.10 -0.79 18.23
N ASN A 137 9.91 -1.22 17.78
CA ASN A 137 8.89 -0.34 17.22
C ASN A 137 8.58 0.83 18.16
N LYS A 138 8.24 0.54 19.41
CA LYS A 138 7.92 1.56 20.43
C LYS A 138 9.07 2.54 20.69
N GLN A 139 10.31 2.06 20.71
CA GLN A 139 11.49 2.86 21.04
C GLN A 139 12.06 3.66 19.85
N GLN A 140 12.06 3.07 18.65
CA GLN A 140 12.81 3.57 17.49
C GLN A 140 11.93 3.82 16.26
N GLY A 141 10.66 3.43 16.32
CA GLY A 141 9.73 3.51 15.20
C GLY A 141 9.38 4.95 14.83
N ILE A 142 8.91 5.06 13.60
CA ILE A 142 8.48 6.29 12.96
C ILE A 142 7.20 6.79 13.63
N SER A 143 7.13 8.09 13.89
CA SER A 143 5.87 8.76 14.23
C SER A 143 4.99 8.85 12.98
N ALA A 144 3.75 8.37 13.09
CA ALA A 144 2.71 8.50 12.07
C ALA A 144 2.57 9.94 11.55
N ALA A 145 2.62 10.93 12.45
CA ALA A 145 2.53 12.35 12.09
C ALA A 145 3.70 12.81 11.19
N ARG A 146 4.95 12.43 11.49
CA ARG A 146 6.10 12.79 10.64
C ARG A 146 6.02 12.09 9.29
N PHE A 147 5.67 10.81 9.28
CA PHE A 147 5.48 10.04 8.05
C PHE A 147 4.42 10.68 7.15
N SER A 148 3.25 11.03 7.69
CA SER A 148 2.13 11.59 6.92
C SER A 148 2.52 12.84 6.13
N ARG A 149 3.29 13.74 6.75
CA ARG A 149 3.81 14.97 6.12
C ARG A 149 4.75 14.65 4.97
N LEU A 150 5.73 13.78 5.20
CA LEU A 150 6.71 13.40 4.17
C LEU A 150 6.05 12.63 3.02
N PHE A 151 5.11 11.74 3.33
CA PHE A 151 4.34 11.01 2.33
C PHE A 151 3.49 11.96 1.47
N PHE A 152 2.80 12.92 2.09
CA PHE A 152 2.00 13.90 1.37
C PHE A 152 2.83 14.72 0.36
N LEU A 153 4.06 15.10 0.74
CA LEU A 153 4.99 15.82 -0.12
C LEU A 153 5.66 14.92 -1.18
N CYS A 154 5.82 13.63 -0.92
CA CYS A 154 6.55 12.71 -1.80
C CYS A 154 5.63 11.99 -2.82
N PHE A 155 4.50 11.46 -2.34
CA PHE A 155 3.59 10.61 -3.10
C PHE A 155 2.22 11.26 -3.33
N GLY A 156 1.79 12.14 -2.43
CA GLY A 156 0.46 12.75 -2.47
C GLY A 156 0.37 14.06 -3.27
N PRO A 157 -0.78 14.76 -3.17
CA PRO A 157 -1.01 16.04 -3.85
C PRO A 157 0.02 17.12 -3.51
N GLY A 158 0.60 17.06 -2.31
CA GLY A 158 1.62 17.99 -1.85
C GLY A 158 2.88 18.01 -2.70
N ARG A 159 3.14 16.95 -3.46
CA ARG A 159 4.25 16.84 -4.41
C ARG A 159 4.29 17.98 -5.43
N LYS A 160 3.12 18.49 -5.84
CA LYS A 160 3.03 19.65 -6.75
C LYS A 160 3.59 20.94 -6.14
N PHE A 161 3.66 21.06 -4.82
CA PHE A 161 4.32 22.20 -4.17
C PHE A 161 5.84 22.11 -4.26
N CYS A 162 6.39 20.89 -4.20
CA CYS A 162 7.84 20.66 -4.33
C CYS A 162 8.32 20.76 -5.79
N ASN A 163 7.48 20.37 -6.76
CA ASN A 163 7.83 20.40 -8.17
C ASN A 163 6.61 20.69 -9.07
N PRO A 164 6.22 21.97 -9.26
CA PRO A 164 4.97 22.35 -9.93
C PRO A 164 4.86 21.91 -11.39
N THR A 165 5.99 21.72 -12.07
CA THR A 165 6.03 21.33 -13.49
C THR A 165 6.01 19.82 -13.70
N GLU A 166 6.11 19.03 -12.62
CA GLU A 166 6.21 17.59 -12.70
C GLU A 166 4.84 16.92 -12.76
N ASN A 167 4.59 16.21 -13.86
CA ASN A 167 3.36 15.46 -14.09
C ASN A 167 3.57 13.96 -13.87
N LEU A 168 4.09 13.58 -12.69
CA LEU A 168 4.29 12.18 -12.35
C LEU A 168 2.94 11.50 -12.12
N LYS A 169 2.68 10.41 -12.85
CA LYS A 169 1.53 9.52 -12.62
C LYS A 169 2.01 8.26 -11.94
N ILE A 170 1.63 8.08 -10.68
CA ILE A 170 1.94 6.88 -9.91
C ILE A 170 0.88 5.82 -10.18
N THR A 171 1.32 4.58 -10.40
CA THR A 171 0.45 3.40 -10.44
C THR A 171 0.60 2.62 -9.15
N TRP A 172 -0.46 2.58 -8.34
CA TRP A 172 -0.52 1.86 -7.09
C TRP A 172 -0.99 0.43 -7.29
N VAL A 173 -0.33 -0.51 -6.61
CA VAL A 173 -0.64 -1.93 -6.69
C VAL A 173 -0.73 -2.50 -5.28
N THR A 174 -1.78 -3.25 -4.99
CA THR A 174 -1.91 -4.04 -3.76
C THR A 174 -2.25 -5.48 -4.08
N PHE A 175 -2.26 -6.35 -3.07
CA PHE A 175 -2.81 -7.69 -3.18
C PHE A 175 -3.81 -7.91 -2.04
N HIS A 176 -5.10 -7.97 -2.36
CA HIS A 176 -6.14 -7.98 -1.33
C HIS A 176 -6.10 -6.75 -0.41
N GLY A 177 -5.62 -5.62 -0.93
CA GLY A 177 -5.16 -4.51 -0.11
C GLY A 177 -6.22 -3.47 0.21
N THR A 178 -7.47 -3.90 0.40
CA THR A 178 -8.54 -3.02 0.88
C THR A 178 -8.15 -2.39 2.22
N TYR A 179 -7.69 -3.20 3.17
CA TYR A 179 -7.19 -2.74 4.46
C TYR A 179 -5.88 -1.96 4.31
N ASP A 180 -4.95 -2.37 3.44
CA ASP A 180 -3.67 -1.68 3.23
C ASP A 180 -3.88 -0.22 2.83
N ILE A 181 -4.74 0.02 1.84
CA ILE A 181 -5.07 1.36 1.36
C ILE A 181 -5.86 2.14 2.42
N ALA A 182 -6.72 1.48 3.20
CA ALA A 182 -7.47 2.12 4.26
C ALA A 182 -6.54 2.59 5.41
N TYR A 183 -5.62 1.74 5.87
CA TYR A 183 -4.60 2.15 6.85
C TYR A 183 -3.71 3.25 6.31
N LEU A 184 -3.27 3.14 5.05
CA LEU A 184 -2.43 4.17 4.43
C LEU A 184 -3.18 5.50 4.33
N LEU A 185 -4.46 5.50 3.97
CA LEU A 185 -5.29 6.71 3.95
C LEU A 185 -5.45 7.31 5.36
N ALA A 186 -5.80 6.49 6.36
CA ALA A 186 -5.91 6.95 7.75
C ALA A 186 -4.59 7.54 8.27
N LEU A 187 -3.47 6.88 7.93
CA LEU A 187 -2.11 7.32 8.24
C LEU A 187 -1.79 8.67 7.59
N ILE A 188 -2.17 8.90 6.33
CA ILE A 188 -1.91 10.19 5.67
C ILE A 188 -2.82 11.29 6.21
N MET A 189 -4.08 10.97 6.48
CA MET A 189 -5.06 11.93 7.00
C MET A 189 -4.80 12.34 8.45
N GLN A 190 -4.08 11.50 9.22
CA GLN A 190 -3.93 11.67 10.67
C GLN A 190 -5.28 11.80 11.38
N ALA A 191 -6.29 11.10 10.85
CA ALA A 191 -7.66 11.15 11.31
C ALA A 191 -8.35 9.81 11.06
N LYS A 192 -9.49 9.62 11.73
CA LYS A 192 -10.39 8.49 11.44
C LYS A 192 -10.82 8.53 9.98
N LEU A 193 -11.11 7.35 9.44
CA LEU A 193 -11.63 7.23 8.09
C LEU A 193 -12.99 7.95 7.94
N PRO A 194 -13.35 8.38 6.72
CA PRO A 194 -14.63 9.06 6.45
C PRO A 194 -15.85 8.27 6.88
N TYR A 195 -16.96 8.95 7.15
CA TYR A 195 -18.19 8.27 7.59
C TYR A 195 -18.72 7.28 6.55
N ASP A 196 -18.71 7.67 5.28
CA ASP A 196 -19.32 6.93 4.18
C ASP A 196 -18.31 6.51 3.10
N LEU A 197 -18.68 5.43 2.38
CA LEU A 197 -17.87 4.85 1.31
C LEU A 197 -17.60 5.83 0.17
N ASP A 198 -18.52 6.73 -0.13
CA ASP A 198 -18.42 7.66 -1.25
C ASP A 198 -17.35 8.73 -0.97
N THR A 199 -17.33 9.27 0.26
CA THR A 199 -16.28 10.18 0.73
C THR A 199 -14.93 9.48 0.82
N PHE A 200 -14.88 8.25 1.33
CA PHE A 200 -13.65 7.44 1.32
C PHE A 200 -13.09 7.29 -0.10
N THR A 201 -13.94 6.93 -1.05
CA THR A 201 -13.59 6.74 -2.46
C THR A 201 -13.05 8.03 -3.09
N ARG A 202 -13.66 9.19 -2.81
CA ARG A 202 -13.15 10.49 -3.26
C ARG A 202 -11.77 10.81 -2.69
N LEU A 203 -11.54 10.54 -1.41
CA LEU A 203 -10.25 10.78 -0.79
C LEU A 203 -9.18 9.84 -1.34
N LEU A 204 -9.52 8.59 -1.66
CA LEU A 204 -8.59 7.71 -2.36
C LEU A 204 -8.15 8.30 -3.70
N HIS A 205 -9.09 8.81 -4.50
CA HIS A 205 -8.76 9.48 -5.75
C HIS A 205 -7.86 10.71 -5.51
N TYR A 206 -8.21 11.54 -4.52
CA TYR A 206 -7.41 12.72 -4.19
C TYR A 206 -5.96 12.36 -3.83
N TYR A 207 -5.73 11.36 -2.98
CA TYR A 207 -4.38 11.02 -2.50
C TYR A 207 -3.59 10.10 -3.43
N PHE A 208 -4.24 9.15 -4.11
CA PHE A 208 -3.58 8.10 -4.89
C PHE A 208 -3.77 8.22 -6.41
N GLY A 209 -4.61 9.15 -6.88
CA GLY A 209 -4.84 9.38 -8.30
C GLY A 209 -5.79 8.35 -8.92
N ILE A 210 -5.61 8.03 -10.21
CA ILE A 210 -6.54 7.17 -10.96
C ILE A 210 -6.06 5.70 -10.97
N SER A 211 -4.75 5.46 -11.05
CA SER A 211 -4.21 4.13 -11.31
C SER A 211 -3.96 3.37 -10.01
N VAL A 212 -5.02 2.81 -9.41
CA VAL A 212 -4.93 1.93 -8.25
C VAL A 212 -5.48 0.55 -8.62
N TYR A 213 -4.70 -0.50 -8.39
CA TYR A 213 -5.04 -1.87 -8.77
C TYR A 213 -4.90 -2.83 -7.60
N ASP A 214 -5.94 -3.66 -7.39
CA ASP A 214 -5.82 -4.85 -6.55
C ASP A 214 -5.51 -6.07 -7.43
N LEU A 215 -4.28 -6.58 -7.30
CA LEU A 215 -3.81 -7.73 -8.07
C LEU A 215 -4.66 -8.98 -7.82
N LYS A 216 -5.21 -9.18 -6.61
CA LYS A 216 -6.02 -10.36 -6.32
C LYS A 216 -7.31 -10.36 -7.15
N VAL A 217 -7.91 -9.20 -7.38
CA VAL A 217 -9.08 -9.06 -8.25
C VAL A 217 -8.72 -9.37 -9.70
N ILE A 218 -7.59 -8.84 -10.17
CA ILE A 218 -7.10 -9.11 -11.54
C ILE A 218 -6.88 -10.60 -11.74
N LEU A 219 -6.19 -11.27 -10.81
CA LEU A 219 -5.91 -12.71 -10.88
C LEU A 219 -7.19 -13.55 -10.80
N LYS A 220 -8.13 -13.18 -9.93
CA LYS A 220 -9.44 -13.83 -9.85
C LYS A 220 -10.20 -13.75 -11.18
N PHE A 221 -10.12 -12.62 -11.89
CA PHE A 221 -10.71 -12.48 -13.21
C PHE A 221 -10.03 -13.38 -14.25
N GLN A 222 -8.75 -13.74 -14.06
CA GLN A 222 -8.05 -14.75 -14.87
C GLN A 222 -8.33 -16.19 -14.40
N GLY A 223 -9.25 -16.41 -13.47
CA GLY A 223 -9.57 -17.73 -12.90
C GLY A 223 -8.54 -18.25 -11.90
N LEU A 224 -7.66 -17.40 -11.38
CA LEU A 224 -6.64 -17.78 -10.39
C LEU A 224 -7.10 -17.42 -8.97
N HIS A 225 -7.00 -18.37 -8.03
CA HIS A 225 -7.52 -18.25 -6.68
C HIS A 225 -6.50 -18.70 -5.63
N GLY A 226 -6.34 -17.91 -4.56
CA GLY A 226 -5.50 -18.26 -3.41
C GLY A 226 -4.94 -17.04 -2.70
N GLY A 227 -4.12 -17.28 -1.67
CA GLY A 227 -3.34 -16.26 -0.98
C GLY A 227 -2.08 -15.85 -1.74
N LEU A 228 -1.34 -14.88 -1.19
CA LEU A 228 -0.17 -14.27 -1.84
C LEU A 228 0.87 -15.31 -2.28
N GLU A 229 1.26 -16.22 -1.38
CA GLU A 229 2.24 -17.27 -1.69
C GLU A 229 1.76 -18.23 -2.77
N ARG A 230 0.50 -18.67 -2.68
CA ARG A 230 -0.07 -19.56 -3.69
C ARG A 230 -0.11 -18.90 -5.07
N MET A 231 -0.41 -17.60 -5.14
CA MET A 231 -0.37 -16.85 -6.40
C MET A 231 1.05 -16.70 -6.92
N ALA A 232 2.03 -16.51 -6.03
CA ALA A 232 3.43 -16.44 -6.41
C ALA A 232 3.92 -17.76 -7.01
N GLU A 233 3.56 -18.91 -6.42
CA GLU A 233 3.83 -20.24 -6.98
C GLU A 233 3.23 -20.41 -8.38
N ILE A 234 1.94 -20.09 -8.55
CA ILE A 234 1.23 -20.26 -9.83
C ILE A 234 1.81 -19.35 -10.92
N LEU A 235 2.28 -18.15 -10.55
CA LEU A 235 2.90 -17.20 -11.47
C LEU A 235 4.41 -17.43 -11.65
N GLU A 236 4.98 -18.45 -11.00
CA GLU A 236 6.41 -18.78 -11.02
C GLU A 236 7.29 -17.59 -10.59
N VAL A 237 6.85 -16.87 -9.55
CA VAL A 237 7.55 -15.72 -8.97
C VAL A 237 8.14 -16.11 -7.63
N GLU A 238 9.47 -16.17 -7.54
CA GLU A 238 10.12 -16.47 -6.26
C GLU A 238 10.13 -15.25 -5.31
N ARG A 239 10.07 -15.51 -4.01
CA ARG A 239 10.33 -14.50 -2.97
C ARG A 239 11.84 -14.24 -2.84
N HIS A 240 12.31 -13.10 -3.35
CA HIS A 240 13.75 -12.81 -3.46
C HIS A 240 14.36 -12.10 -2.25
N ALA A 241 13.54 -11.51 -1.38
CA ALA A 241 13.97 -10.90 -0.12
C ALA A 241 13.03 -11.34 0.99
N GLY A 242 13.49 -11.33 2.25
CA GLY A 242 12.65 -11.69 3.40
C GLY A 242 12.10 -13.11 3.34
N LYS A 243 12.86 -14.10 2.83
CA LYS A 243 12.42 -15.51 2.75
C LYS A 243 12.03 -16.12 4.10
N GLN A 244 12.63 -15.62 5.18
CA GLN A 244 12.39 -16.07 6.55
C GLN A 244 11.22 -15.35 7.23
N TYR A 245 10.83 -14.17 6.72
CA TYR A 245 9.92 -13.25 7.41
C TYR A 245 8.97 -12.62 6.39
N HIS A 246 7.69 -12.98 6.45
CA HIS A 246 6.61 -12.46 5.60
C HIS A 246 6.17 -11.06 6.03
N GLN A 247 7.13 -10.13 6.16
CA GLN A 247 6.90 -8.74 6.56
C GLN A 247 6.53 -7.85 5.37
N ALA A 248 6.01 -6.66 5.66
CA ALA A 248 5.40 -5.79 4.66
C ALA A 248 6.32 -5.45 3.47
N GLY A 249 7.61 -5.16 3.71
CA GLY A 249 8.54 -4.86 2.61
C GLY A 249 8.73 -6.06 1.67
N SER A 250 8.83 -7.25 2.25
CA SER A 250 8.96 -8.53 1.53
C SER A 250 7.70 -8.84 0.70
N ASN A 251 6.52 -8.64 1.29
CA ASN A 251 5.23 -8.87 0.64
C ASN A 251 4.95 -7.84 -0.46
N SER A 252 5.24 -6.55 -0.25
CA SER A 252 5.11 -5.53 -1.29
C SER A 252 5.96 -5.86 -2.52
N LEU A 253 7.16 -6.42 -2.32
CA LEU A 253 8.05 -6.84 -3.40
C LEU A 253 7.46 -8.01 -4.19
N LEU A 254 6.94 -9.03 -3.48
CA LEU A 254 6.30 -10.18 -4.11
C LEU A 254 5.07 -9.73 -4.91
N THR A 255 4.25 -8.86 -4.34
CA THR A 255 3.11 -8.21 -5.01
C THR A 255 3.53 -7.49 -6.29
N MET A 256 4.59 -6.67 -6.26
CA MET A 256 5.07 -5.95 -7.45
C MET A 256 5.51 -6.92 -8.55
N ARG A 257 6.30 -7.93 -8.20
CA ARG A 257 6.82 -8.89 -9.17
C ARG A 257 5.72 -9.71 -9.81
N MET A 258 4.76 -10.17 -9.01
CA MET A 258 3.57 -10.84 -9.54
C MET A 258 2.78 -9.92 -10.45
N PHE A 259 2.55 -8.66 -10.07
CA PHE A 259 1.84 -7.71 -10.91
C PHE A 259 2.54 -7.49 -12.26
N MET A 260 3.87 -7.36 -12.28
CA MET A 260 4.64 -7.22 -13.52
C MET A 260 4.54 -8.48 -14.39
N LYS A 261 4.61 -9.67 -13.79
CA LYS A 261 4.41 -10.94 -14.50
C LYS A 261 3.00 -11.08 -15.06
N THR A 262 1.98 -10.70 -14.29
CA THR A 262 0.57 -10.67 -14.73
C THR A 262 0.37 -9.68 -15.87
N LYS A 263 0.98 -8.49 -15.79
CA LYS A 263 0.94 -7.46 -16.84
C LYS A 263 1.55 -7.98 -18.13
N GLU A 264 2.71 -8.61 -18.06
CA GLU A 264 3.39 -9.23 -19.21
C GLU A 264 2.52 -10.33 -19.84
N ARG A 265 1.98 -11.23 -19.01
CA ARG A 265 1.24 -12.41 -19.45
C ARG A 265 -0.14 -12.10 -20.05
N TYR A 266 -0.87 -11.14 -19.48
CA TYR A 266 -2.29 -10.92 -19.81
C TYR A 266 -2.59 -9.54 -20.43
N PHE A 267 -1.71 -8.55 -20.24
CA PHE A 267 -1.99 -7.14 -20.58
C PHE A 267 -0.89 -6.48 -21.43
N SER A 268 -0.18 -7.27 -22.23
CA SER A 268 0.85 -6.78 -23.16
C SER A 268 0.27 -6.31 -24.50
N GLY A 269 1.01 -5.42 -25.19
CA GLY A 269 0.63 -4.87 -26.49
C GLY A 269 -0.74 -4.19 -26.50
N ASN A 270 -1.59 -4.57 -27.45
CA ASN A 270 -2.93 -3.98 -27.61
C ASN A 270 -3.86 -4.25 -26.42
N ASN A 271 -3.54 -5.16 -25.50
CA ASN A 271 -4.36 -5.47 -24.34
C ASN A 271 -4.10 -4.56 -23.13
N PHE A 272 -3.07 -3.68 -23.17
CA PHE A 272 -2.70 -2.85 -22.02
C PHE A 272 -3.85 -1.99 -21.50
N HIS A 273 -4.65 -1.41 -22.40
CA HIS A 273 -5.81 -0.59 -22.03
C HIS A 273 -6.86 -1.35 -21.20
N LYS A 274 -6.90 -2.69 -21.29
CA LYS A 274 -7.84 -3.52 -20.53
C LYS A 274 -7.56 -3.49 -19.03
N LEU A 275 -6.33 -3.17 -18.63
CA LEU A 275 -5.98 -2.99 -17.22
C LEU A 275 -6.83 -1.89 -16.57
N ASN A 276 -7.23 -0.87 -17.33
CA ASN A 276 -8.10 0.21 -16.84
C ASN A 276 -9.49 -0.27 -16.41
N HIS A 277 -9.93 -1.49 -16.75
CA HIS A 277 -11.16 -2.07 -16.22
C HIS A 277 -11.07 -2.40 -14.74
N PHE A 278 -9.86 -2.62 -14.22
CA PHE A 278 -9.61 -3.03 -12.84
C PHE A 278 -9.30 -1.87 -11.89
N THR A 279 -9.31 -0.65 -12.40
CA THR A 279 -9.04 0.55 -11.61
C THR A 279 -10.00 0.66 -10.43
N TYR A 280 -9.42 0.74 -9.22
CA TYR A 280 -10.09 0.75 -7.93
C TYR A 280 -11.00 -0.44 -7.63
N MET A 281 -10.97 -1.50 -8.43
CA MET A 281 -11.70 -2.71 -8.05
C MET A 281 -11.04 -3.33 -6.83
N SER A 282 -11.81 -3.49 -5.76
CA SER A 282 -11.45 -4.22 -4.55
C SER A 282 -12.37 -5.42 -4.42
N SER A 283 -11.85 -6.57 -3.99
CA SER A 283 -12.65 -7.78 -3.76
C SER A 283 -13.72 -7.60 -2.69
N ASP A 284 -13.52 -6.63 -1.78
CA ASP A 284 -14.32 -6.48 -0.56
C ASP A 284 -15.28 -5.29 -0.65
N LEU A 285 -14.92 -4.27 -1.44
CA LEU A 285 -15.69 -3.03 -1.56
C LEU A 285 -16.37 -2.84 -2.92
N ASN A 286 -16.08 -3.68 -3.94
CA ASN A 286 -16.65 -3.57 -5.30
C ASN A 286 -16.79 -2.11 -5.79
N LEU A 287 -15.75 -1.30 -5.58
CA LEU A 287 -15.71 0.11 -5.93
C LEU A 287 -15.70 0.27 -7.46
N ASN A 288 -16.87 0.36 -8.09
CA ASN A 288 -16.96 0.75 -9.50
C ASN A 288 -16.94 2.28 -9.61
N ILE A 289 -15.75 2.88 -9.45
CA ILE A 289 -15.57 4.35 -9.42
C ILE A 289 -15.88 5.02 -10.77
N LYS A 290 -15.93 4.26 -11.87
CA LYS A 290 -16.09 4.83 -13.22
C LYS A 290 -17.38 5.63 -13.42
N SER A 291 -18.44 5.35 -12.67
CA SER A 291 -19.73 6.05 -12.82
C SER A 291 -19.87 7.33 -11.97
N LYS A 292 -18.90 7.67 -11.12
CA LYS A 292 -19.02 8.75 -10.11
C LYS A 292 -17.96 9.85 -10.19
N ILE A 293 -17.19 9.90 -11.29
CA ILE A 293 -16.13 10.90 -11.49
C ILE A 293 -16.77 12.27 -11.77
N VAL A 294 -17.01 13.06 -10.74
CA VAL A 294 -17.23 14.51 -10.85
C VAL A 294 -15.90 15.20 -10.54
N HIS A 295 -15.57 16.20 -11.37
CA HIS A 295 -14.28 16.89 -11.43
C HIS A 295 -13.68 17.22 -10.04
N PRO A 296 -12.37 16.98 -9.79
CA PRO A 296 -11.73 17.10 -8.47
C PRO A 296 -11.71 18.51 -7.84
N TYR A 297 -12.23 19.54 -8.50
CA TYR A 297 -12.17 20.93 -8.03
C TYR A 297 -13.40 21.39 -7.23
N MET A 298 -14.47 20.60 -7.14
CA MET A 298 -15.72 21.05 -6.48
C MET A 298 -15.89 20.62 -5.01
N LEU A 299 -14.96 19.84 -4.43
CA LEU A 299 -15.19 19.20 -3.14
C LEU A 299 -13.95 19.22 -2.23
N MET A 300 -13.30 20.39 -2.08
CA MET A 300 -12.36 20.58 -0.97
C MET A 300 -13.16 20.62 0.34
N PRO A 301 -12.98 19.67 1.28
CA PRO A 301 -13.29 19.96 2.66
C PRO A 301 -12.35 21.09 3.10
N ALA A 302 -12.78 21.94 4.03
CA ALA A 302 -11.87 22.86 4.72
C ALA A 302 -10.85 22.06 5.55
N ILE A 303 -9.85 21.51 4.87
CA ILE A 303 -8.64 20.99 5.50
C ILE A 303 -7.96 22.25 6.04
N ASN A 304 -7.82 22.34 7.36
CA ASN A 304 -7.18 23.45 8.03
C ASN A 304 -5.69 23.48 7.64
N THR A 305 -5.40 24.12 6.52
CA THR A 305 -4.05 24.25 5.96
C THR A 305 -3.11 24.98 6.91
N ASN A 306 -3.62 25.73 7.89
CA ASN A 306 -2.82 26.44 8.89
C ASN A 306 -1.97 25.54 9.79
N GLN A 307 -2.25 24.23 9.91
CA GLN A 307 -1.36 23.30 10.63
C GLN A 307 -0.13 22.86 9.82
N TYR A 308 -0.10 23.13 8.51
CA TYR A 308 1.05 22.86 7.65
C TYR A 308 1.94 24.10 7.43
N TYR A 309 1.46 25.30 7.80
CA TYR A 309 2.14 26.58 7.56
C TYR A 309 2.90 27.16 8.77
N GLN A 310 2.81 26.54 9.95
CA GLN A 310 3.71 26.92 11.04
C GLN A 310 4.97 26.08 10.94
N PHE A 311 6.13 26.73 10.97
CA PHE A 311 7.49 26.19 10.75
C PHE A 311 7.94 26.12 9.28
N TYR A 312 7.97 27.29 8.63
CA TYR A 312 9.16 27.69 7.88
C TYR A 312 10.19 28.25 8.86
#